data_AF-A0A061N4I6-F1
#
_entry.id   AF-A0A061N4I6-F1
#
_cell.length_a   1.000
_cell.length_b   1.000
_cell.length_c   1.000
_cell.angle_alpha   90.00
_cell.angle_beta   90.00
_cell.angle_gamma   90.00
#
_symmetry.space_group_name_H-M   'P 1'
#
loop_
_entity.id
_entity.type
_entity.pdbx_description
1 polymer ?
#
loop_
_entity_poly.entity_id
_entity_poly.type
_entity_poly.pdbx_seq_one_letter_code
_entity_poly.pdbx_strand_id
1 'polypeptide(L)'
;MIRELFFRILAGIAAGGFIMFIALTILMINDINPSSHYLWTQMLGSILMGIYFAISALIFENDSMSLLSATAIHYALSIVVWFTIAYAVGWFPFSMTAVAIAISTFTILYCIHWFCFYLYYKRMENKLNQSLKKQG
;
A
#
# COMPACT_ATOMS: atom_id res chain seq x y z
N MET A 1 3.31 -17.84 -9.51
CA MET A 1 2.30 -17.15 -8.68
C MET A 1 2.57 -17.27 -7.17
N ILE A 2 2.31 -18.40 -6.48
CA ILE A 2 2.42 -18.47 -4.99
C ILE A 2 3.84 -18.17 -4.47
N ARG A 3 4.88 -18.76 -5.08
CA ARG A 3 6.29 -18.50 -4.71
C ARG A 3 6.66 -17.02 -4.86
N GLU A 4 6.18 -16.39 -5.92
CA GLU A 4 6.47 -14.98 -6.21
C GLU A 4 5.74 -14.05 -5.24
N LEU A 5 4.47 -14.32 -4.97
CA LEU A 5 3.69 -13.62 -3.95
C LEU A 5 4.36 -13.70 -2.58
N PHE A 6 4.85 -14.87 -2.20
CA PHE A 6 5.59 -15.05 -0.94
C PHE A 6 6.83 -14.15 -0.87
N PHE A 7 7.63 -14.08 -1.94
CA PHE A 7 8.79 -13.18 -1.98
C PHE A 7 8.40 -11.69 -1.99
N ARG A 8 7.32 -11.31 -2.67
CA ARG A 8 6.79 -9.94 -2.64
C ARG A 8 6.39 -9.53 -1.21
N ILE A 9 5.71 -10.42 -0.47
CA ILE A 9 5.33 -10.20 0.92
C ILE A 9 6.59 -10.07 1.81
N LEU A 10 7.54 -11.01 1.71
CA LEU A 10 8.78 -10.95 2.50
C LEU A 10 9.58 -9.67 2.23
N ALA A 11 9.70 -9.27 0.95
CA ALA A 11 10.39 -8.03 0.59
C ALA A 11 9.68 -6.79 1.17
N GLY A 12 8.34 -6.77 1.15
CA GLY A 12 7.54 -5.71 1.75
C GLY A 12 7.72 -5.63 3.27
N ILE A 13 7.69 -6.78 3.96
CA ILE A 13 7.93 -6.85 5.41
C ILE A 13 9.35 -6.37 5.75
N ALA A 14 10.36 -6.80 4.98
CA ALA A 14 11.74 -6.35 5.18
C ALA A 14 11.89 -4.84 5.01
N ALA A 15 11.33 -4.27 3.93
CA ALA A 15 11.32 -2.82 3.69
C ALA A 15 10.60 -2.05 4.81
N GLY A 16 9.44 -2.56 5.25
CA GLY A 16 8.70 -2.00 6.39
C GLY A 16 9.51 -2.06 7.69
N GLY A 17 10.26 -3.15 7.92
CA GLY A 17 11.17 -3.30 9.05
C GLY A 17 12.28 -2.25 9.06
N PHE A 18 12.88 -1.94 7.90
CA PHE A 18 13.87 -0.86 7.80
C PHE A 18 13.26 0.51 8.11
N ILE A 19 12.05 0.80 7.59
CA ILE A 19 11.34 2.06 7.90
C ILE A 19 11.05 2.16 9.40
N MET A 20 10.59 1.06 10.01
CA MET A 20 10.35 1.00 11.45
C MET A 20 11.64 1.23 12.25
N PHE A 21 12.75 0.63 11.83
CA PHE A 21 14.05 0.83 12.48
C PHE A 21 14.50 2.30 12.43
N ILE A 22 14.30 2.98 11.29
CA ILE A 22 14.57 4.41 11.16
C ILE A 22 13.67 5.22 12.12
N ALA A 23 12.38 4.90 12.19
CA ALA A 23 11.44 5.57 13.10
C ALA A 23 11.84 5.37 14.57
N LEU A 24 12.20 4.15 14.97
CA LEU A 24 12.70 3.84 16.31
C LEU A 24 14.02 4.56 16.62
N THR A 25 14.91 4.68 15.64
CA THR A 25 16.16 5.44 15.78
C THR A 25 15.88 6.91 16.07
N ILE A 26 14.92 7.52 15.37
CA ILE A 26 14.49 8.91 15.62
C ILE A 26 13.94 9.04 17.04
N LEU A 27 13.08 8.11 17.47
CA LEU A 27 12.53 8.12 18.82
C LEU A 27 13.63 7.99 19.89
N MET A 28 14.59 7.08 19.67
CA MET A 28 15.74 6.86 20.56
C MET A 28 16.61 8.11 20.71
N ILE A 29 16.92 8.82 19.61
CA ILE A 29 17.76 10.03 19.65
C ILE A 29 17.06 11.18 20.39
N ASN A 30 15.72 11.20 20.41
CA ASN A 30 14.92 12.22 21.09
C ASN A 30 14.50 11.82 22.51
N ASP A 31 15.04 10.72 23.06
CA ASP A 31 14.67 10.16 24.37
C ASP A 31 13.16 9.88 24.54
N ILE A 32 12.46 9.67 23.41
CA ILE A 32 11.05 9.31 23.42
C ILE A 32 10.97 7.80 23.60
N ASN A 33 10.33 7.37 24.69
CA ASN A 33 10.16 5.96 25.04
C ASN A 33 8.68 5.56 25.01
N PRO A 34 8.12 5.20 23.83
CA PRO A 34 6.74 4.73 23.74
C PRO A 34 6.60 3.37 24.45
N SER A 35 5.37 3.04 24.86
CA SER A 35 5.12 1.72 25.43
C SER A 35 5.38 0.61 24.41
N SER A 36 5.89 -0.53 24.88
CA SER A 36 6.11 -1.72 24.06
C SER A 36 4.83 -2.21 23.39
N HIS A 37 3.70 -2.12 24.08
CA HIS A 37 2.39 -2.41 23.52
C HIS A 37 2.06 -1.50 22.33
N TYR A 38 2.28 -0.18 22.46
CA TYR A 38 2.03 0.77 21.38
C TYR A 38 2.87 0.44 20.14
N LEU A 39 4.19 0.24 20.32
CA LEU A 39 5.09 -0.12 19.22
C LEU A 39 4.67 -1.41 18.53
N TRP A 40 4.28 -2.42 19.31
CA TRP A 40 3.81 -3.69 18.77
C TRP A 40 2.54 -3.54 17.92
N THR A 41 1.56 -2.75 18.40
CA THR A 41 0.33 -2.49 17.63
C THR A 41 0.58 -1.74 16.33
N GLN A 42 1.49 -0.75 16.34
CA GLN A 42 1.86 -0.02 15.12
C GLN A 42 2.55 -0.95 14.11
N MET A 43 3.49 -1.76 14.58
CA MET A 43 4.21 -2.73 13.74
C MET A 43 3.27 -3.76 13.13
N LEU A 44 2.34 -4.31 13.93
CA LEU A 44 1.33 -5.25 13.44
C LEU A 44 0.45 -4.62 12.36
N GLY A 45 -0.05 -3.41 12.60
CA GLY A 45 -0.86 -2.67 11.63
C GLY A 45 -0.14 -2.48 10.29
N SER A 46 1.12 -2.04 10.34
CA SER A 46 1.95 -1.87 9.13
C SER A 46 2.21 -3.19 8.39
N ILE A 47 2.49 -4.29 9.11
CA ILE A 47 2.69 -5.61 8.49
C ILE A 47 1.41 -6.08 7.79
N LEU A 48 0.27 -5.98 8.45
CA LEU A 48 -1.02 -6.38 7.87
C LEU A 48 -1.36 -5.56 6.62
N MET A 49 -1.09 -4.25 6.64
CA MET A 49 -1.27 -3.39 5.46
C MET A 49 -0.35 -3.80 4.30
N GLY A 50 0.92 -4.10 4.59
CA GLY A 50 1.88 -4.55 3.58
C GLY A 50 1.48 -5.89 2.94
N ILE A 51 1.05 -6.86 3.77
CA ILE A 51 0.53 -8.15 3.29
C ILE A 51 -0.72 -7.94 2.43
N TYR A 52 -1.66 -7.11 2.89
CA TYR A 52 -2.87 -6.79 2.15
C TYR A 52 -2.56 -6.25 0.76
N PHE A 53 -1.72 -5.21 0.65
CA PHE A 53 -1.39 -4.62 -0.65
C PHE A 53 -0.61 -5.56 -1.58
N ALA A 54 0.22 -6.45 -1.02
CA ALA A 54 0.89 -7.47 -1.81
C ALA A 54 -0.10 -8.48 -2.43
N ILE A 55 -1.15 -8.85 -1.69
CA ILE A 55 -2.20 -9.77 -2.17
C ILE A 55 -3.18 -9.05 -3.11
N SER A 56 -3.62 -7.84 -2.76
CA SER A 56 -4.61 -7.10 -3.55
C SER A 56 -4.09 -6.70 -4.92
N ALA A 57 -2.76 -6.58 -5.09
CA ALA A 57 -2.14 -6.37 -6.40
C ALA A 57 -2.52 -7.44 -7.45
N LEU A 58 -2.84 -8.66 -7.02
CA LEU A 58 -3.27 -9.75 -7.90
C LEU A 58 -4.59 -9.44 -8.63
N ILE A 59 -5.39 -8.49 -8.14
CA ILE A 59 -6.63 -8.05 -8.81
C ILE A 59 -6.33 -7.52 -10.22
N PHE A 60 -5.16 -6.91 -10.43
CA PHE A 60 -4.74 -6.38 -11.72
C PHE A 60 -4.11 -7.43 -12.64
N GLU A 61 -3.84 -8.64 -12.14
CA GLU A 61 -3.33 -9.77 -12.94
C GLU A 61 -4.47 -10.55 -13.62
N ASN A 62 -5.73 -10.21 -13.35
CA ASN A 62 -6.89 -10.86 -13.96
C ASN A 62 -7.23 -10.29 -15.34
N ASP A 63 -6.86 -11.01 -16.40
CA ASP A 63 -7.09 -10.64 -17.81
C ASP A 63 -8.57 -10.49 -18.20
N SER A 64 -9.50 -11.07 -17.42
CA SER A 64 -10.94 -10.96 -17.69
C SER A 64 -11.56 -9.63 -17.24
N MET A 65 -10.87 -8.87 -16.40
CA MET A 65 -11.39 -7.63 -15.81
C MET A 65 -10.90 -6.41 -16.60
N SER A 66 -11.81 -5.45 -16.84
CA SER A 66 -11.37 -4.15 -17.33
C SER A 66 -10.51 -3.45 -16.27
N LEU A 67 -9.57 -2.61 -16.71
CA LEU A 67 -8.73 -1.82 -15.80
C LEU A 67 -9.57 -0.96 -14.83
N LEU A 68 -10.70 -0.42 -15.29
CA LEU A 68 -11.61 0.37 -14.45
C LEU A 68 -12.27 -0.50 -13.38
N SER A 69 -12.76 -1.69 -13.76
CA SER A 69 -13.37 -2.64 -12.83
C SER A 69 -12.37 -3.11 -11.77
N ALA A 70 -11.16 -3.49 -12.19
CA ALA A 70 -10.08 -3.89 -11.28
C ALA A 70 -9.72 -2.75 -10.31
N THR A 71 -9.59 -1.52 -10.82
CA THR A 71 -9.31 -0.33 -10.00
C THR A 71 -10.40 -0.05 -8.99
N ALA A 72 -11.67 -0.12 -9.39
CA ALA A 72 -12.82 0.14 -8.52
C ALA A 72 -12.90 -0.88 -7.37
N ILE A 73 -12.72 -2.16 -7.69
CA ILE A 73 -12.74 -3.24 -6.69
C ILE A 73 -11.54 -3.12 -5.75
N HIS A 74 -10.34 -2.90 -6.30
CA HIS A 74 -9.14 -2.71 -5.51
C HIS A 74 -9.28 -1.51 -4.57
N TYR A 75 -9.80 -0.38 -5.04
CA TYR A 75 -10.03 0.80 -4.22
C TYR A 75 -11.05 0.54 -3.09
N ALA A 76 -12.20 -0.05 -3.42
CA ALA A 76 -13.26 -0.34 -2.45
C ALA A 76 -12.79 -1.30 -1.34
N LEU A 77 -12.02 -2.33 -1.69
CA LEU A 77 -11.41 -3.22 -0.70
C LEU A 77 -10.34 -2.50 0.12
N SER A 78 -9.52 -1.68 -0.52
CA SER A 78 -8.38 -1.04 0.13
C SER A 78 -8.82 -0.02 1.18
N ILE A 79 -9.85 0.78 0.88
CA ILE A 79 -10.37 1.74 1.85
C ILE A 79 -11.00 1.04 3.07
N VAL A 80 -11.71 -0.07 2.87
CA VAL A 80 -12.33 -0.83 3.97
C VAL A 80 -11.27 -1.48 4.86
N VAL A 81 -10.29 -2.15 4.27
CA VAL A 81 -9.21 -2.81 5.03
C VAL A 81 -8.34 -1.78 5.73
N TRP A 82 -7.94 -0.71 5.03
CA TRP A 82 -7.16 0.36 5.62
C TRP A 82 -7.91 1.03 6.77
N PHE A 83 -9.18 1.38 6.60
CA PHE A 83 -9.96 2.01 7.65
C PHE A 83 -10.07 1.13 8.89
N THR A 84 -10.29 -0.18 8.70
CA THR A 84 -10.39 -1.16 9.80
C THR A 84 -9.08 -1.24 10.59
N ILE A 85 -7.95 -1.36 9.90
CA ILE A 85 -6.63 -1.44 10.54
C ILE A 85 -6.26 -0.11 11.20
N ALA A 86 -6.43 1.00 10.47
CA ALA A 86 -6.09 2.34 10.94
C ALA A 86 -6.89 2.73 12.20
N TYR A 87 -8.18 2.39 12.23
CA TYR A 87 -9.01 2.60 13.40
C TYR A 87 -8.59 1.71 14.57
N ALA A 88 -8.37 0.41 14.34
CA ALA A 88 -7.99 -0.54 15.38
C ALA A 88 -6.64 -0.20 16.04
N VAL A 89 -5.70 0.35 15.26
CA VAL A 89 -4.36 0.74 15.73
C VAL A 89 -4.31 2.19 16.25
N GLY A 90 -5.42 2.94 16.11
CA GLY A 90 -5.56 4.28 16.67
C GLY A 90 -4.88 5.38 15.87
N TRP A 91 -4.78 5.27 14.53
CA TRP A 91 -4.19 6.31 13.68
C TRP A 91 -5.01 7.60 13.62
N PHE A 92 -6.33 7.52 13.88
CA PHE A 92 -7.20 8.68 13.95
C PHE A 92 -8.31 8.45 15.00
N PRO A 93 -8.82 9.51 15.64
CA PRO A 93 -9.93 9.40 16.59
C PRO A 93 -11.27 9.14 15.87
N PHE A 94 -12.22 8.49 16.55
CA PHE A 94 -13.56 8.25 15.98
C PHE A 94 -14.44 9.52 16.07
N SER A 95 -14.20 10.45 15.16
CA SER A 95 -15.04 11.63 14.96
C SER A 95 -15.36 11.79 13.48
N MET A 96 -16.53 12.35 13.15
CA MET A 96 -16.94 12.54 11.76
C MET A 96 -15.89 13.33 10.96
N THR A 97 -15.32 14.38 11.56
CA THR A 97 -14.29 15.20 10.93
C THR A 97 -13.00 14.41 10.70
N ALA A 98 -12.52 13.66 11.69
CA ALA A 98 -11.29 12.88 11.56
C ALA A 98 -11.46 11.75 10.53
N VAL A 99 -12.61 11.08 10.51
CA VAL A 99 -12.94 10.05 9.51
C VAL A 99 -12.99 10.64 8.10
N ALA A 100 -13.63 11.81 7.92
CA ALA A 100 -13.69 12.48 6.62
C ALA A 100 -12.29 12.88 6.12
N ILE A 101 -11.44 13.41 6.99
CA ILE A 101 -10.05 13.74 6.66
C ILE A 101 -9.27 12.47 6.30
N ALA A 102 -9.37 11.42 7.12
CA ALA A 102 -8.70 10.14 6.92
C ALA A 102 -9.05 9.52 5.56
N ILE A 103 -10.35 9.43 5.23
CA ILE A 103 -10.83 8.94 3.94
C ILE A 103 -10.31 9.81 2.80
N SER A 104 -10.43 11.14 2.91
CA SER A 104 -9.99 12.06 1.86
C SER A 104 -8.49 11.95 1.59
N THR A 105 -7.68 11.89 2.65
CA THR A 105 -6.23 11.69 2.55
C THR A 105 -5.90 10.35 1.88
N PHE A 106 -6.57 9.27 2.29
CA PHE A 106 -6.39 7.97 1.65
C PHE A 106 -6.73 8.01 0.15
N THR A 107 -7.88 8.60 -0.21
CA THR A 107 -8.30 8.74 -1.60
C THR A 107 -7.30 9.52 -2.44
N ILE A 108 -6.81 10.65 -1.94
CA ILE A 108 -5.82 11.48 -2.65
C ILE A 108 -4.53 10.68 -2.88
N LEU A 109 -4.01 10.04 -1.83
CA LEU A 109 -2.79 9.22 -1.93
C LEU A 109 -2.97 8.05 -2.89
N TYR A 110 -4.14 7.39 -2.85
CA TYR A 110 -4.47 6.31 -3.78
C TYR A 110 -4.48 6.81 -5.23
N CYS A 111 -5.12 7.94 -5.52
CA CYS A 111 -5.16 8.53 -6.85
C CYS A 111 -3.75 8.87 -7.36
N ILE A 112 -2.90 9.42 -6.50
CA ILE A 112 -1.49 9.71 -6.84
C ILE A 112 -0.76 8.41 -7.20
N HIS A 113 -0.84 7.39 -6.34
CA HIS A 113 -0.18 6.11 -6.59
C HIS A 113 -0.67 5.48 -7.89
N TRP A 114 -1.99 5.41 -8.09
CA TRP A 114 -2.59 4.86 -9.30
C TRP A 114 -2.12 5.60 -10.55
N PHE A 115 -2.09 6.93 -10.53
CA PHE A 115 -1.63 7.74 -11.66
C PHE A 115 -0.14 7.52 -11.96
N CYS A 116 0.71 7.45 -10.94
CA CYS A 116 2.13 7.13 -11.10
C CYS A 116 2.33 5.77 -11.77
N PHE A 117 1.62 4.73 -11.31
CA PHE A 117 1.68 3.40 -11.90
C PHE A 117 1.12 3.38 -13.32
N TYR A 118 -0.01 4.04 -13.57
CA TYR A 118 -0.59 4.18 -14.91
C TYR A 118 0.43 4.77 -15.90
N LEU A 119 1.08 5.88 -15.54
CA LEU A 119 2.09 6.50 -16.38
C LEU A 119 3.30 5.58 -16.61
N TYR A 120 3.75 4.88 -15.58
CA TYR A 120 4.85 3.92 -15.68
C TYR A 120 4.52 2.81 -16.69
N TYR A 121 3.37 2.15 -16.53
CA TYR A 121 2.95 1.06 -17.42
C TYR A 121 2.66 1.56 -18.84
N LYS A 122 2.06 2.74 -19.00
CA LYS A 122 1.86 3.35 -20.33
C LYS A 122 3.18 3.62 -21.04
N ARG A 123 4.21 4.10 -20.32
CA ARG A 123 5.56 4.29 -20.87
C ARG A 123 6.20 2.96 -21.27
N MET A 124 6.00 1.91 -20.48
CA MET A 124 6.53 0.58 -20.78
C MET A 124 5.88 -0.04 -22.02
N GLU A 125 4.55 0.07 -22.14
CA GLU A 125 3.78 -0.32 -23.34
C GLU A 125 4.33 0.38 -24.60
N ASN A 126 4.53 1.70 -24.54
CA ASN A 126 5.06 2.46 -25.66
C ASN A 126 6.46 2.01 -26.07
N LYS A 127 7.34 1.69 -25.11
CA LYS A 127 8.70 1.18 -25.38
C LYS A 127 8.65 -0.18 -26.06
N LEU A 128 7.77 -1.08 -25.61
CA LEU A 128 7.59 -2.41 -26.22
C LEU A 128 7.08 -2.28 -27.66
N ASN A 129 6.06 -1.46 -27.90
CA ASN A 129 5.51 -1.22 -29.23
C ASN A 129 6.56 -0.64 -30.20
N GLN A 130 7.42 0.25 -29.73
CA GLN A 130 8.52 0.80 -30.55
C GLN A 130 9.58 -0.26 -30.87
N SER A 131 9.89 -1.17 -29.94
CA SER A 131 10.86 -2.24 -30.19
C SER A 131 10.39 -3.22 -31.26
N LEU A 132 9.09 -3.56 -31.25
CA LEU A 132 8.48 -4.44 -32.26
C LEU A 132 8.47 -3.79 -33.65
N LYS A 133 8.18 -2.49 -33.74
CA LYS A 133 8.22 -1.74 -35.02
C LYS A 133 9.63 -1.58 -35.62
N LYS A 134 10.69 -1.79 -34.84
CA LYS A 134 12.08 -1.75 -35.34
C LYS A 134 12.58 -3.12 -35.84
N GLN A 135 11.85 -4.20 -35.56
CA GLN A 135 12.21 -5.58 -35.91
C GLN A 135 11.42 -6.14 -37.10
N GLY A 136 10.32 -5.50 -37.51
CA GLY A 136 9.59 -5.78 -38.75
C GLY A 136 9.84 -4.71 -39.79
#